data_AF-A0A485C077-F1
#
_entry.id   AF-A0A485C077-F1
#
_cell.length_a   1.000
_cell.length_b   1.000
_cell.length_c   1.000
_cell.angle_alpha   90.00
_cell.angle_beta   90.00
_cell.angle_gamma   90.00
#
_symmetry.space_group_name_H-M   'P 1'
#
loop_
_entity.id
_entity.type
_entity.pdbx_description
1 polymer ?
#
loop_
_entity_poly.entity_id
_entity_poly.type
_entity_poly.pdbx_seq_one_letter_code
_entity_poly.pdbx_strand_id
1 'polypeptide(L)'
;MTQKLFFSDMAIKQGKKIGVLKPKKNNGHFQYTVVSAVYNVGRYLEDYFKSIIEQRLDFCKHIHLILVDDGSTDNSAEIIKKLASTLP
;
A
#
# COMPACT_ATOMS: atom_id res chain seq x y z
N MET A 1 -15.41 -41.15 -10.76
CA MET A 1 -14.34 -40.15 -10.57
C MET A 1 -14.95 -38.77 -10.75
N THR A 2 -15.11 -38.04 -9.65
CA THR A 2 -16.01 -36.88 -9.56
C THR A 2 -15.37 -35.63 -10.18
N GLN A 3 -16.11 -34.94 -11.04
CA GLN A 3 -15.73 -33.70 -11.74
C GLN A 3 -15.21 -32.58 -10.81
N LYS A 4 -15.48 -32.65 -9.49
CA LYS A 4 -14.99 -31.70 -8.48
C LYS A 4 -13.46 -31.67 -8.35
N LEU A 5 -12.77 -32.78 -8.60
CA LEU A 5 -11.31 -32.89 -8.37
C LEU A 5 -10.51 -32.01 -9.35
N PHE A 6 -10.98 -31.86 -10.59
CA PHE A 6 -10.32 -31.05 -11.62
C PHE A 6 -10.45 -29.54 -11.39
N PHE A 7 -11.59 -29.07 -10.88
CA PHE A 7 -11.80 -27.64 -10.62
C PHE A 7 -10.99 -27.15 -9.41
N SER A 8 -10.88 -27.95 -8.35
CA SER A 8 -10.06 -27.61 -7.18
C SER A 8 -8.58 -27.51 -7.55
N ASP A 9 -8.06 -28.46 -8.33
CA ASP A 9 -6.66 -28.42 -8.77
C ASP A 9 -6.39 -27.23 -9.71
N MET A 10 -7.34 -26.89 -10.59
CA MET A 10 -7.23 -25.71 -11.45
C MET A 10 -7.25 -24.42 -10.63
N ALA A 11 -8.11 -24.31 -9.62
CA ALA A 11 -8.15 -23.16 -8.72
C ALA A 11 -6.85 -23.03 -7.89
N ILE A 12 -6.33 -24.13 -7.36
CA ILE A 12 -5.05 -24.17 -6.62
C ILE A 12 -3.87 -23.79 -7.53
N LYS A 13 -3.84 -24.30 -8.77
CA LYS A 13 -2.79 -24.02 -9.75
C LYS A 13 -2.82 -22.57 -10.24
N GLN A 14 -4.01 -22.01 -10.48
CA GLN A 14 -4.17 -20.60 -10.82
C GLN A 14 -3.83 -19.69 -9.63
N GLY A 15 -4.24 -20.04 -8.41
CA GLY A 15 -3.87 -19.30 -7.18
C GLY A 15 -2.36 -19.24 -6.96
N LYS A 16 -1.63 -20.35 -7.17
CA LYS A 16 -0.16 -20.37 -7.14
C LYS A 16 0.45 -19.47 -8.21
N LYS A 17 -0.08 -19.46 -9.44
CA LYS A 17 0.38 -18.58 -10.53
C LYS A 17 0.20 -17.10 -10.17
N ILE A 18 -0.92 -16.74 -9.56
CA ILE A 18 -1.22 -15.37 -9.10
C ILE A 18 -0.31 -14.96 -7.94
N GLY A 19 0.04 -15.89 -7.04
CA GLY A 19 1.01 -15.65 -5.96
C GLY A 19 2.42 -15.32 -6.46
N VAL A 20 2.85 -15.91 -7.58
CA VAL A 20 4.15 -15.64 -8.22
C VAL A 20 4.16 -14.29 -8.97
N LEU A 21 3.01 -13.79 -9.40
CA LEU A 21 2.87 -12.50 -10.07
C LEU A 21 2.89 -11.30 -9.12
N LYS A 22 2.71 -11.50 -7.81
CA LYS A 22 2.87 -10.40 -6.85
C LYS A 22 4.35 -10.02 -6.79
N PRO A 23 4.72 -8.79 -7.20
CA PRO A 23 6.12 -8.40 -7.24
C PRO A 23 6.71 -8.49 -5.84
N LYS A 24 7.80 -9.24 -5.69
CA LYS A 24 8.53 -9.37 -4.42
C LYS A 24 9.03 -7.99 -4.00
N LYS A 25 8.78 -7.60 -2.74
CA LYS A 25 9.37 -6.39 -2.16
C LYS A 25 10.90 -6.57 -2.12
N ASN A 26 11.62 -5.61 -2.69
CA ASN A 26 13.08 -5.61 -2.74
C ASN A 26 13.61 -4.77 -1.57
N ASN A 27 14.69 -5.25 -0.94
CA ASN A 27 15.49 -4.40 -0.07
C ASN A 27 16.38 -3.54 -0.98
N GLY A 28 16.10 -2.24 -1.05
CA GLY A 28 16.94 -1.28 -1.75
C GLY A 28 18.21 -0.96 -0.96
N HIS A 29 19.15 -0.24 -1.57
CA HIS A 29 20.36 0.21 -0.88
C HIS A 29 20.23 1.63 -0.30
N PHE A 30 19.20 2.36 -0.72
CA PHE A 30 19.00 3.76 -0.35
C PHE A 30 17.74 3.94 0.49
N GLN A 31 17.72 5.02 1.25
CA GLN A 31 16.53 5.53 1.94
C GLN A 31 16.05 6.78 1.22
N TYR A 32 14.74 6.91 1.09
CA TYR A 32 14.07 8.03 0.43
C TYR A 32 13.17 8.72 1.43
N THR A 33 13.11 10.05 1.33
CA THR A 33 12.10 10.84 2.05
C THR A 33 11.13 11.42 1.04
N VAL A 34 9.85 11.15 1.21
CA VAL A 34 8.76 11.73 0.43
C VAL A 34 8.11 12.80 1.29
N VAL A 35 8.15 14.04 0.84
CA VAL A 35 7.47 15.16 1.49
C VAL A 35 6.28 15.55 0.63
N SER A 36 5.07 15.57 1.19
CA SER A 36 3.86 15.95 0.45
C SER A 36 3.05 16.98 1.22
N ALA A 37 2.63 18.02 0.49
CA ALA A 37 1.71 19.03 1.00
C ALA A 37 0.27 18.50 1.01
N VAL A 38 -0.49 18.89 2.02
CA VAL A 38 -1.86 18.45 2.28
C VAL A 38 -2.70 19.71 2.47
N TYR A 39 -3.68 19.92 1.59
CA TYR A 39 -4.68 20.99 1.71
C TYR A 39 -6.00 20.58 1.07
N ASN A 40 -6.98 20.21 1.90
CA ASN A 40 -8.31 19.76 1.45
C ASN A 40 -8.28 18.55 0.48
N VAL A 41 -7.51 17.54 0.85
CA VAL A 41 -7.16 16.39 0.01
C VAL A 41 -7.77 15.07 0.51
N GLY A 42 -8.67 15.13 1.49
CA GLY A 42 -9.17 13.96 2.22
C GLY A 42 -9.70 12.86 1.29
N ARG A 43 -10.36 13.27 0.20
CA ARG A 43 -10.96 12.36 -0.79
C ARG A 43 -9.99 11.38 -1.47
N TYR A 44 -8.69 11.67 -1.51
CA TYR A 44 -7.71 10.84 -2.23
C TYR A 44 -6.53 10.39 -1.36
N LEU A 45 -6.53 10.70 -0.06
CA LEU A 45 -5.46 10.30 0.84
C LEU A 45 -5.31 8.78 0.89
N GLU A 46 -6.40 8.02 1.00
CA GLU A 46 -6.33 6.56 1.05
C GLU A 46 -5.63 5.96 -0.18
N ASP A 47 -6.01 6.40 -1.38
CA ASP A 47 -5.39 5.97 -2.63
C ASP A 47 -3.92 6.41 -2.71
N TYR A 48 -3.61 7.62 -2.24
CA TYR A 48 -2.24 8.12 -2.14
C TYR A 48 -1.38 7.22 -1.26
N PHE A 49 -1.81 6.92 -0.04
CA PHE A 49 -1.06 6.06 0.88
C PHE A 49 -0.91 4.64 0.33
N LYS A 50 -1.99 4.08 -0.21
CA LYS A 50 -1.95 2.77 -0.88
C LYS A 50 -0.90 2.75 -1.98
N SER A 51 -0.86 3.79 -2.81
CA SER A 51 0.11 3.89 -3.90
C SER A 51 1.55 3.88 -3.40
N ILE A 52 1.85 4.49 -2.24
CA ILE A 52 3.20 4.54 -1.66
C ILE A 52 3.57 3.22 -0.94
N ILE A 53 2.64 2.62 -0.21
CA ILE A 53 2.88 1.41 0.61
C ILE A 53 3.01 0.14 -0.25
N GLU A 54 2.26 0.07 -1.35
CA GLU A 54 2.22 -1.10 -2.25
C GLU A 54 3.33 -1.09 -3.32
N GLN A 55 4.28 -0.14 -3.23
CA GLN A 55 5.45 -0.11 -4.10
C GLN A 55 6.33 -1.36 -3.93
N ARG A 56 7.17 -1.61 -4.94
CA ARG A 56 8.16 -2.71 -4.93
C ARG A 56 9.26 -2.52 -3.89
N LEU A 57 9.56 -1.28 -3.52
CA LEU A 57 10.52 -0.98 -2.46
C LEU A 57 9.85 -1.21 -1.10
N ASP A 58 10.56 -1.83 -0.15
CA ASP A 58 10.03 -1.98 1.21
C ASP A 58 9.82 -0.61 1.87
N PHE A 59 8.54 -0.26 2.08
CA PHE A 59 8.12 1.02 2.66
C PHE A 59 8.73 1.25 4.05
N CYS A 60 8.57 0.30 4.97
CA CYS A 60 9.01 0.44 6.36
C CYS A 60 10.54 0.57 6.48
N LYS A 61 11.30 -0.03 5.55
CA LYS A 61 12.78 0.01 5.60
C LYS A 61 13.40 1.17 4.84
N HIS A 62 12.75 1.64 3.78
CA HIS A 62 13.39 2.55 2.83
C HIS A 62 12.65 3.85 2.57
N ILE A 63 11.42 4.01 3.06
CA ILE A 63 10.61 5.20 2.77
C ILE A 63 10.23 5.89 4.08
N HIS A 64 10.69 7.13 4.22
CA HIS A 64 10.21 8.07 5.23
C HIS A 64 9.18 8.98 4.58
N LEU A 65 7.98 9.05 5.15
CA LEU A 65 6.88 9.84 4.61
C LEU A 65 6.56 11.00 5.54
N ILE A 66 6.62 12.23 5.03
CA ILE A 66 6.29 13.46 5.73
C ILE A 66 5.11 14.12 5.03
N LEU A 67 4.04 14.37 5.79
CA LEU A 67 2.87 15.09 5.31
C LEU A 67 2.78 16.43 6.03
N VAL A 68 2.74 17.51 5.25
CA VAL A 68 2.65 18.88 5.75
C VAL A 68 1.26 19.41 5.46
N ASP A 69 0.42 19.49 6.49
CA ASP A 69 -0.93 20.06 6.39
C ASP A 69 -0.87 21.59 6.47
N ASP A 70 -1.31 22.26 5.42
CA ASP A 70 -1.32 23.72 5.27
C ASP A 70 -2.68 24.31 5.69
N GLY A 71 -3.21 23.87 6.82
CA GLY A 71 -4.48 24.35 7.37
C GLY A 71 -5.71 23.82 6.63
N SER A 72 -5.72 22.53 6.29
CA SER A 72 -6.92 21.87 5.74
C SER A 72 -8.15 22.07 6.64
N THR A 73 -9.29 22.33 6.01
CA THR A 73 -10.59 22.46 6.67
C THR A 73 -11.47 21.22 6.51
N ASP A 74 -11.04 20.25 5.70
CA ASP A 74 -11.70 18.96 5.53
C ASP A 74 -11.19 17.91 6.53
N ASN A 75 -11.53 16.64 6.32
CA ASN A 75 -11.13 15.53 7.16
C ASN A 75 -9.70 14.99 6.89
N SER A 76 -8.87 15.71 6.13
CA SER A 76 -7.51 15.25 5.78
C SER A 76 -6.68 14.88 7.01
N ALA A 77 -6.64 15.77 8.01
CA ALA A 77 -5.86 15.57 9.23
C ALA A 77 -6.34 14.36 10.04
N GLU A 78 -7.65 14.10 10.08
CA GLU A 78 -8.24 12.96 10.78
C GLU A 78 -7.86 11.64 10.12
N ILE A 79 -7.94 11.58 8.79
CA ILE A 79 -7.53 10.42 7.99
C ILE A 79 -6.04 10.12 8.23
N ILE A 80 -5.18 11.15 8.17
CA ILE A 80 -3.73 11.00 8.39
C ILE A 80 -3.45 10.46 9.80
N LYS A 81 -4.07 11.02 10.84
CA LYS A 81 -3.89 10.56 12.23
C LYS A 81 -4.31 9.11 12.41
N LYS A 82 -5.46 8.72 11.83
CA LYS A 82 -5.95 7.33 11.88
C LYS A 82 -4.99 6.37 11.18
N LEU A 83 -4.45 6.75 10.03
CA LEU A 83 -3.49 5.92 9.30
C LEU A 83 -2.17 5.79 10.07
N ALA A 84 -1.65 6.90 10.62
CA ALA A 84 -0.43 6.89 11.41
C ALA A 84 -0.51 5.98 12.66
N SER A 85 -1.69 5.86 13.30
CA SER A 85 -1.87 4.95 14.45
C SER A 85 -2.00 3.48 14.08
N THR A 86 -2.26 3.17 12.80
CA THR A 86 -2.53 1.81 12.32
C THR A 86 -1.36 1.23 11.52
N LEU A 87 -0.47 2.10 11.03
CA LEU A 87 0.74 1.68 10.34
C LEU A 87 1.77 1.08 11.33
N PRO A 88 2.49 0.02 10.92
CA PRO A 88 3.48 -0.65 11.76
C PRO A 88 4.73 0.21 12.03
#